data_AF-A0A353BI55-F1
#
_entry.id   AF-A0A353BI55-F1
#
_cell.length_a   1.000
_cell.length_b   1.000
_cell.length_c   1.000
_cell.angle_alpha   90.00
_cell.angle_beta   90.00
_cell.angle_gamma   90.00
#
_symmetry.space_group_name_H-M   'P 1'
#
loop_
_entity.id
_entity.type
_entity.pdbx_description
1 polymer ?
#
loop_
_entity_poly.entity_id
_entity_poly.type
_entity_poly.pdbx_seq_one_letter_code
_entity_poly.pdbx_strand_id
1 'polypeptide(L)'
;MRGKSGHILLFSCLACLLAGTPAPGLARVSGGSGNGGDRQAALLWEAMEHQLALALVDSLPDDLLSHFQRCRILTMAGEHQAAAAAAHGFLSAWPGSPLAADCRWMLAFNIGKMGLHRDAGDRFRGLAEEDTLLADIAWMRAAECHRNAGQAERARAIMDSLARRQPTFGDDVNLFPSGKPWSREEPARPPAAPPPSLSLRSANRAINRGRFQQALAQLAKFRQANPQSRETGLALYLTGKCYEKMGRLGPAAVSYRSVGDLQPGSPYADDGLFRAGWCRYKLNDFKGCLEAWASLERGHPASSLLGASRYWRLRIAEEAGEEEEAARLKDLLLAEHRYSYYWWRLRQSGAATGAADDGSPDQPGAGDEDFGWWLAGRRQYRQAFRLLDLGLLEDARYIADRLGQAAGNDALALYHLSLVYHRLGLDPQAINLARRAQALWMGPRPRQMYEVLYPRRYVHSIKNESRLNGLEPALVLAVMRQESHFVATARSRAGARGLMQIMPRTGRQLMGAGNFKPDTLYHPGTSIRYGTRFLARLVKQFDGSLVRALGAYNAGPHRMNTWLKSPRCRRDEDFLVEDIHLAETRDYIKRVLEGYYIYSWLLGEGL
;
A
#
# COMPACT_ATOMS: atom_id res chain seq x y z
N MET A 1 30.95 26.55 0.25
CA MET A 1 29.49 26.67 0.38
C MET A 1 28.86 26.67 -1.00
N ARG A 2 28.36 25.51 -1.47
CA ARG A 2 27.49 25.30 -2.65
C ARG A 2 27.29 23.79 -2.77
N GLY A 3 26.06 23.35 -3.03
CA GLY A 3 25.75 21.94 -3.34
C GLY A 3 24.87 21.22 -2.32
N LYS A 4 23.69 21.77 -2.01
CA LYS A 4 22.56 20.99 -1.49
C LYS A 4 21.31 21.41 -2.27
N SER A 5 20.45 20.43 -2.56
CA SER A 5 19.09 20.57 -3.12
C SER A 5 18.95 20.60 -4.66
N GLY A 6 19.14 19.44 -5.32
CA GLY A 6 18.86 19.26 -6.75
C GLY A 6 17.87 18.16 -7.13
N HIS A 7 17.43 17.29 -6.21
CA HIS A 7 16.76 16.02 -6.58
C HIS A 7 15.31 15.83 -6.09
N ILE A 8 14.62 16.86 -5.61
CA ILE A 8 13.24 16.72 -5.08
C ILE A 8 12.16 17.38 -5.98
N LEU A 9 12.52 18.10 -7.04
CA LEU A 9 11.63 19.11 -7.61
C LEU A 9 10.52 18.66 -8.59
N LEU A 10 10.24 17.37 -8.82
CA LEU A 10 9.13 16.99 -9.75
C LEU A 10 7.96 16.20 -9.21
N PHE A 11 8.06 15.61 -8.03
CA PHE A 11 6.85 15.25 -7.28
C PHE A 11 6.34 16.42 -6.42
N SER A 12 7.18 17.42 -6.16
CA SER A 12 6.82 18.64 -5.43
C SER A 12 6.17 19.73 -6.30
N CYS A 13 6.55 19.87 -7.58
CA CYS A 13 6.00 20.93 -8.43
C CYS A 13 4.53 20.74 -8.80
N LEU A 14 4.03 19.50 -8.90
CA LEU A 14 2.58 19.27 -9.05
C LEU A 14 1.79 19.64 -7.78
N ALA A 15 2.47 19.74 -6.62
CA ALA A 15 1.87 20.11 -5.33
C ALA A 15 1.91 21.63 -5.04
N CYS A 16 2.76 22.40 -5.73
CA CYS A 16 2.95 23.83 -5.47
C CYS A 16 2.01 24.78 -6.25
N LEU A 17 1.36 24.34 -7.34
CA LEU A 17 0.53 25.23 -8.19
C LEU A 17 -0.95 25.32 -7.84
N LEU A 18 -1.39 24.63 -6.79
CA LEU A 18 -2.79 24.63 -6.37
C LEU A 18 -3.14 25.84 -5.47
N ALA A 19 -2.48 26.98 -5.72
CA ALA A 19 -2.78 28.25 -5.09
C ALA A 19 -3.88 28.99 -5.89
N GLY A 20 -5.13 28.66 -5.60
CA GLY A 20 -6.26 29.59 -5.76
C GLY A 20 -6.79 29.81 -7.19
N THR A 21 -7.87 29.09 -7.54
CA THR A 21 -9.18 29.65 -7.95
C THR A 21 -10.05 28.54 -8.58
N PRO A 22 -11.39 28.57 -8.42
CA PRO A 22 -12.28 27.59 -9.05
C PRO A 22 -12.60 28.03 -10.49
N ALA A 23 -12.38 27.17 -11.49
CA ALA A 23 -12.88 27.41 -12.85
C ALA A 23 -14.20 26.65 -13.09
N PRO A 24 -15.26 27.31 -13.62
CA PRO A 24 -16.59 26.74 -13.80
C PRO A 24 -16.75 26.08 -15.19
N GLY A 25 -17.60 25.04 -15.24
CA GLY A 25 -18.27 24.60 -16.47
C GLY A 25 -17.50 23.60 -17.33
N LEU A 26 -17.83 22.31 -17.20
CA LEU A 26 -17.58 21.32 -18.25
C LEU A 26 -18.91 20.68 -18.66
N ALA A 27 -19.21 20.83 -19.95
CA ALA A 27 -20.44 20.44 -20.61
C ALA A 27 -20.64 18.91 -20.64
N ARG A 28 -21.91 18.51 -20.66
CA ARG A 28 -22.37 17.10 -20.72
C ARG A 28 -21.94 16.45 -22.03
N VAL A 29 -21.20 15.35 -21.96
CA VAL A 29 -21.09 14.36 -23.05
C VAL A 29 -22.12 13.26 -22.80
N SER A 30 -23.03 13.08 -23.76
CA SER A 30 -24.14 12.12 -23.72
C SER A 30 -23.82 10.81 -24.46
N GLY A 31 -24.19 9.69 -23.85
CA GLY A 31 -24.74 8.51 -24.54
C GLY A 31 -23.79 7.38 -24.94
N GLY A 32 -23.96 6.21 -24.32
CA GLY A 32 -23.38 4.92 -24.75
C GLY A 32 -23.51 3.84 -23.67
N SER A 33 -24.52 2.97 -23.80
CA SER A 33 -24.83 1.89 -22.86
C SER A 33 -23.90 0.68 -23.03
N GLY A 34 -23.25 0.25 -21.95
CA GLY A 34 -22.53 -1.02 -21.86
C GLY A 34 -21.12 -0.86 -21.28
N ASN A 35 -20.90 -1.30 -20.02
CA ASN A 35 -19.60 -1.38 -19.33
C ASN A 35 -18.66 -0.15 -19.34
N GLY A 36 -19.11 1.02 -19.80
CA GLY A 36 -18.28 2.23 -20.00
C GLY A 36 -18.10 3.15 -18.79
N GLY A 37 -18.80 2.91 -17.67
CA GLY A 37 -18.76 3.80 -16.49
C GLY A 37 -17.41 3.87 -15.80
N ASP A 38 -16.72 2.72 -15.68
CA ASP A 38 -15.39 2.63 -15.06
C ASP A 38 -14.29 3.28 -15.94
N ARG A 39 -14.45 3.25 -17.27
CA ARG A 39 -13.55 3.95 -18.21
C ARG A 39 -13.77 5.45 -18.18
N GLN A 40 -15.02 5.94 -18.18
CA GLN A 40 -15.27 7.38 -18.19
C GLN A 40 -14.80 8.10 -16.91
N ALA A 41 -14.90 7.47 -15.74
CA ALA A 41 -14.42 8.07 -14.49
C ALA A 41 -12.88 8.05 -14.37
N ALA A 42 -12.23 7.00 -14.86
CA ALA A 42 -10.77 6.95 -14.99
C ALA A 42 -10.27 8.00 -15.98
N LEU A 43 -10.91 8.11 -17.15
CA LEU A 43 -10.62 9.13 -18.16
C LEU A 43 -10.83 10.56 -17.65
N LEU A 44 -11.84 10.82 -16.80
CA LEU A 44 -12.07 12.14 -16.22
C LEU A 44 -11.01 12.53 -15.18
N TRP A 45 -10.48 11.56 -14.43
CA TRP A 45 -9.40 11.81 -13.48
C TRP A 45 -8.05 11.94 -14.19
N GLU A 46 -7.76 11.03 -15.13
CA GLU A 46 -6.64 11.17 -16.06
C GLU A 46 -6.71 12.54 -16.73
N ALA A 47 -7.90 13.00 -17.16
CA ALA A 47 -8.10 14.35 -17.69
C ALA A 47 -7.86 15.47 -16.67
N MET A 48 -8.16 15.29 -15.37
CA MET A 48 -7.86 16.28 -14.34
C MET A 48 -6.37 16.36 -14.01
N GLU A 49 -5.69 15.22 -13.85
CA GLU A 49 -4.23 15.18 -13.69
C GLU A 49 -3.52 15.71 -14.93
N HIS A 50 -4.06 15.43 -16.11
CA HIS A 50 -3.62 15.96 -17.38
C HIS A 50 -3.81 17.48 -17.46
N GLN A 51 -4.98 18.02 -17.10
CA GLN A 51 -5.20 19.46 -17.03
C GLN A 51 -4.25 20.15 -16.04
N LEU A 52 -3.99 19.53 -14.89
CA LEU A 52 -3.01 20.04 -13.93
C LEU A 52 -1.58 19.97 -14.48
N ALA A 53 -1.24 18.91 -15.21
CA ALA A 53 0.05 18.77 -15.88
C ALA A 53 0.24 19.90 -16.92
N LEU A 54 -0.80 20.22 -17.70
CA LEU A 54 -0.79 21.34 -18.64
C LEU A 54 -0.66 22.69 -17.93
N ALA A 55 -1.44 22.93 -16.87
CA ALA A 55 -1.32 24.16 -16.08
C ALA A 55 0.07 24.33 -15.46
N LEU A 56 0.69 23.21 -15.01
CA LEU A 56 2.08 23.22 -14.55
C LEU A 56 3.02 23.63 -15.68
N VAL A 57 2.89 23.02 -16.86
CA VAL A 57 3.68 23.40 -18.04
C VAL A 57 3.59 24.90 -18.34
N ASP A 58 2.39 25.48 -18.30
CA ASP A 58 2.14 26.89 -18.58
C ASP A 58 2.76 27.83 -17.53
N SER A 59 2.90 27.36 -16.29
CA SER A 59 3.49 28.13 -15.19
C SER A 59 5.01 28.09 -15.09
N LEU A 60 5.66 27.20 -15.85
CA LEU A 60 7.11 27.03 -15.77
C LEU A 60 7.86 28.25 -16.34
N PRO A 61 8.92 28.72 -15.66
CA PRO A 61 9.73 29.85 -16.15
C PRO A 61 10.49 29.50 -17.45
N ASP A 62 10.96 30.53 -18.14
CA ASP A 62 11.70 30.41 -19.40
C ASP A 62 13.19 30.15 -19.16
N ASP A 63 13.51 28.95 -18.65
CA ASP A 63 14.89 28.50 -18.39
C ASP A 63 15.14 27.06 -18.86
N LEU A 64 16.42 26.71 -18.97
CA LEU A 64 16.86 25.40 -19.48
C LEU A 64 16.21 24.22 -18.76
N LEU A 65 16.15 24.22 -17.42
CA LEU A 65 15.59 23.09 -16.67
C LEU A 65 14.07 23.03 -16.87
N SER A 66 13.41 24.17 -16.87
CA SER A 66 11.97 24.30 -17.09
C SER A 66 11.54 23.80 -18.47
N HIS A 67 12.29 24.10 -19.54
CA HIS A 67 12.01 23.55 -20.88
C HIS A 67 12.20 22.03 -20.95
N PHE A 68 13.22 21.50 -20.28
CA PHE A 68 13.38 20.06 -20.15
C PHE A 68 12.19 19.43 -19.41
N GLN A 69 11.76 20.03 -18.29
CA GLN A 69 10.61 19.53 -17.54
C GLN A 69 9.31 19.62 -18.32
N ARG A 70 9.11 20.68 -19.11
CA ARG A 70 7.96 20.81 -20.02
C ARG A 70 7.88 19.63 -20.98
N CYS A 71 8.99 19.27 -21.63
CA CYS A 71 9.04 18.09 -22.50
C CYS A 71 8.66 16.80 -21.75
N ARG A 72 9.21 16.63 -20.55
CA ARG A 72 8.96 15.44 -19.73
C ARG A 72 7.51 15.32 -19.26
N ILE A 73 6.93 16.41 -18.76
CA ILE A 73 5.55 16.45 -18.27
C ILE A 73 4.58 16.15 -19.41
N LEU A 74 4.78 16.78 -20.57
CA LEU A 74 3.95 16.52 -21.77
C LEU A 74 4.07 15.05 -22.23
N THR A 75 5.28 14.49 -22.19
CA THR A 75 5.50 13.07 -22.50
C THR A 75 4.71 12.15 -21.57
N MET A 76 4.76 12.42 -20.26
CA MET A 76 4.03 11.66 -19.24
C MET A 76 2.51 11.84 -19.35
N ALA A 77 2.05 13.02 -19.76
CA ALA A 77 0.64 13.35 -19.94
C ALA A 77 0.03 12.74 -21.22
N GLY A 78 0.85 12.14 -22.09
CA GLY A 78 0.42 11.57 -23.37
C GLY A 78 0.25 12.62 -24.48
N GLU A 79 0.69 13.86 -24.26
CA GLU A 79 0.61 14.96 -25.23
C GLU A 79 1.75 14.88 -26.26
N HIS A 80 1.77 13.78 -27.02
CA HIS A 80 2.93 13.39 -27.83
C HIS A 80 3.34 14.45 -28.86
N GLN A 81 2.40 15.13 -29.50
CA GLN A 81 2.70 16.18 -30.46
C GLN A 81 3.34 17.41 -29.78
N ALA A 82 2.76 17.88 -28.67
CA ALA A 82 3.29 19.00 -27.92
C ALA A 82 4.65 18.66 -27.27
N ALA A 83 4.80 17.43 -26.77
CA ALA A 83 6.04 16.92 -26.20
C ALA A 83 7.17 16.88 -27.24
N ALA A 84 6.89 16.40 -28.46
CA ALA A 84 7.85 16.37 -29.56
C ALA A 84 8.24 17.79 -29.99
N ALA A 85 7.28 18.72 -30.10
CA ALA A 85 7.56 20.12 -30.41
C ALA A 85 8.43 20.78 -29.33
N ALA A 86 8.12 20.55 -28.05
CA ALA A 86 8.91 21.06 -26.92
C ALA A 86 10.34 20.48 -26.94
N ALA A 87 10.49 19.17 -27.19
CA ALA A 87 11.80 18.53 -27.31
C ALA A 87 12.63 19.11 -28.47
N HIS A 88 12.01 19.33 -29.63
CA HIS A 88 12.65 19.94 -30.78
C HIS A 88 13.08 21.39 -30.49
N GLY A 89 12.21 22.17 -29.85
CA GLY A 89 12.51 23.53 -29.40
C GLY A 89 13.71 23.55 -28.46
N PHE A 90 13.73 22.66 -27.46
CA PHE A 90 14.86 22.50 -26.54
C PHE A 90 16.16 22.21 -27.29
N LEU A 91 16.15 21.24 -28.20
CA LEU A 91 17.35 20.82 -28.95
C LEU A 91 17.86 21.92 -29.90
N SER A 92 16.97 22.77 -30.39
CA SER A 92 17.33 23.91 -31.23
C SER A 92 17.99 25.03 -30.41
N ALA A 93 17.46 25.29 -29.20
CA ALA A 93 17.97 26.34 -28.31
C ALA A 93 19.24 25.92 -27.56
N TRP A 94 19.35 24.65 -27.17
CA TRP A 94 20.46 24.13 -26.35
C TRP A 94 21.03 22.80 -26.88
N PRO A 95 21.57 22.76 -28.11
CA PRO A 95 22.08 21.52 -28.72
C PRO A 95 23.26 20.89 -27.96
N GLY A 96 24.08 21.71 -27.29
CA GLY A 96 25.23 21.27 -26.49
C GLY A 96 24.92 21.00 -25.02
N SER A 97 23.65 21.05 -24.61
CA SER A 97 23.26 20.82 -23.21
C SER A 97 23.54 19.37 -22.79
N PRO A 98 23.92 19.12 -21.52
CA PRO A 98 24.00 17.76 -20.99
C PRO A 98 22.64 17.02 -21.01
N LEU A 99 21.53 17.75 -21.14
CA LEU A 99 20.18 17.18 -21.27
C LEU A 99 19.75 16.95 -22.72
N ALA A 100 20.61 17.25 -23.71
CA ALA A 100 20.24 17.12 -25.13
C ALA A 100 19.96 15.65 -25.52
N ALA A 101 20.76 14.69 -25.02
CA ALA A 101 20.49 13.27 -25.25
C ALA A 101 19.12 12.86 -24.68
N ASP A 102 18.75 13.38 -23.51
CA ASP A 102 17.48 13.09 -22.84
C ASP A 102 16.28 13.65 -23.61
N CYS A 103 16.42 14.87 -24.14
CA CYS A 103 15.42 15.45 -25.03
C CYS A 103 15.31 14.67 -26.35
N ARG A 104 16.42 14.15 -26.90
CA ARG A 104 16.37 13.28 -28.08
C ARG A 104 15.64 11.97 -27.79
N TRP A 105 15.82 11.38 -26.61
CA TRP A 105 15.06 10.20 -26.16
C TRP A 105 13.56 10.46 -26.12
N MET A 106 13.15 11.54 -25.43
CA MET A 106 11.73 11.92 -25.36
C MET A 106 11.18 12.26 -26.75
N LEU A 107 11.95 12.94 -27.60
CA LEU A 107 11.55 13.24 -28.98
C LEU A 107 11.30 11.97 -29.80
N ALA A 108 12.25 11.03 -29.81
CA ALA A 108 12.12 9.77 -30.55
C ALA A 108 10.92 8.95 -30.08
N PHE A 109 10.71 8.87 -28.76
CA PHE A 109 9.56 8.20 -28.15
C PHE A 109 8.23 8.81 -28.61
N ASN A 110 8.07 10.12 -28.50
CA ASN A 110 6.83 10.80 -28.85
C ASN A 110 6.53 10.74 -30.35
N ILE A 111 7.55 10.87 -31.22
CA ILE A 111 7.42 10.64 -32.68
C ILE A 111 6.90 9.23 -32.96
N GLY A 112 7.44 8.22 -32.25
CA GLY A 112 6.98 6.84 -32.38
C GLY A 112 5.52 6.65 -31.98
N LYS A 113 5.08 7.32 -30.89
CA LYS A 113 3.69 7.31 -30.42
C LYS A 113 2.72 8.00 -31.37
N MET A 114 3.19 8.95 -32.17
CA MET A 114 2.42 9.57 -33.26
C MET A 114 2.32 8.69 -34.52
N GLY A 115 2.91 7.48 -34.52
CA GLY A 115 2.87 6.57 -35.66
C GLY A 115 3.97 6.81 -36.72
N LEU A 116 4.85 7.78 -36.49
CA LEU A 116 5.98 8.10 -37.39
C LEU A 116 7.16 7.15 -37.14
N HIS A 117 6.88 5.85 -37.26
CA HIS A 117 7.79 4.80 -36.80
C HIS A 117 9.14 4.76 -37.53
N ARG A 118 9.22 5.13 -38.81
CA ARG A 118 10.51 5.17 -39.52
C ARG A 118 11.47 6.21 -38.91
N ASP A 119 10.98 7.45 -38.72
CA ASP A 119 11.76 8.55 -38.14
C ASP A 119 12.16 8.24 -36.67
N ALA A 120 11.20 7.76 -35.88
CA ALA A 120 11.48 7.31 -34.52
C ALA A 120 12.58 6.23 -34.48
N GLY A 121 12.50 5.24 -35.37
CA GLY A 121 13.49 4.15 -35.46
C GLY A 121 14.90 4.64 -35.79
N ASP A 122 15.01 5.56 -36.75
CA ASP A 122 16.30 6.17 -37.12
C ASP A 122 16.91 6.98 -35.97
N ARG A 123 16.08 7.72 -35.22
CA ARG A 123 16.52 8.49 -34.04
C ARG A 123 16.98 7.61 -32.89
N PHE A 124 16.22 6.55 -32.56
CA PHE A 124 16.64 5.58 -31.55
C PHE A 124 17.94 4.88 -31.92
N ARG A 125 18.16 4.61 -33.22
CA ARG A 125 19.42 4.03 -33.67
C ARG A 125 20.61 4.94 -33.40
N GLY A 126 20.49 6.25 -33.64
CA GLY A 126 21.53 7.22 -33.29
C GLY A 126 21.78 7.27 -31.77
N LEU A 127 20.73 7.28 -30.97
CA LEU A 127 20.84 7.27 -29.49
C LEU A 127 21.56 6.04 -28.94
N ALA A 128 21.48 4.91 -29.65
CA ALA A 128 22.12 3.68 -29.24
C ALA A 128 23.65 3.73 -29.25
N GLU A 129 24.23 4.73 -29.92
CA GLU A 129 25.67 4.99 -29.96
C GLU A 129 26.09 6.08 -28.94
N GLU A 130 25.14 6.93 -28.52
CA GLU A 130 25.38 8.07 -27.62
C GLU A 130 25.21 7.72 -26.13
N ASP A 131 24.19 6.92 -25.78
CA ASP A 131 23.82 6.61 -24.39
C ASP A 131 24.16 5.16 -24.04
N THR A 132 25.32 4.94 -23.41
CA THR A 132 25.80 3.59 -23.07
C THR A 132 24.92 2.87 -22.04
N LEU A 133 24.18 3.60 -21.19
CA LEU A 133 23.30 3.00 -20.20
C LEU A 133 22.01 2.48 -20.84
N LEU A 134 21.41 3.25 -21.75
CA LEU A 134 20.16 2.90 -22.43
C LEU A 134 20.36 2.31 -23.84
N ALA A 135 21.60 2.08 -24.27
CA ALA A 135 21.94 1.67 -25.64
C ALA A 135 21.14 0.46 -26.15
N ASP A 136 21.08 -0.61 -25.38
CA ASP A 136 20.29 -1.81 -25.67
C ASP A 136 18.80 -1.51 -25.82
N ILE A 137 18.24 -0.64 -24.97
CA ILE A 137 16.85 -0.18 -25.08
C ILE A 137 16.65 0.60 -26.37
N ALA A 138 17.61 1.43 -26.75
CA ALA A 138 17.57 2.20 -27.98
C ALA A 138 17.60 1.28 -29.21
N TRP A 139 18.47 0.26 -29.21
CA TRP A 139 18.50 -0.79 -30.24
C TRP A 139 17.15 -1.52 -30.34
N MET A 140 16.56 -1.90 -29.20
CA MET A 140 15.27 -2.60 -29.17
C MET A 140 14.13 -1.72 -29.69
N ARG A 141 14.05 -0.45 -29.24
CA ARG A 141 13.05 0.52 -29.70
C ARG A 141 13.21 0.84 -31.18
N ALA A 142 14.44 0.94 -31.69
CA ALA A 142 14.70 1.10 -33.11
C ALA A 142 14.17 -0.09 -33.93
N ALA A 143 14.43 -1.33 -33.48
CA ALA A 143 13.93 -2.53 -34.14
C ALA A 143 12.39 -2.60 -34.11
N GLU A 144 11.77 -2.29 -32.98
CA GLU A 144 10.31 -2.25 -32.83
C GLU A 144 9.70 -1.22 -33.79
N CYS A 145 10.25 -0.01 -33.84
CA CYS A 145 9.79 1.04 -34.73
C CYS A 145 9.91 0.62 -36.21
N HIS A 146 11.06 0.09 -36.64
CA HIS A 146 11.20 -0.39 -38.01
C HIS A 146 10.25 -1.56 -38.34
N ARG A 147 9.98 -2.46 -37.38
CA ARG A 147 8.98 -3.52 -37.55
C ARG A 147 7.58 -2.95 -37.75
N ASN A 148 7.18 -1.99 -36.91
CA ASN A 148 5.87 -1.31 -37.03
C ASN A 148 5.76 -0.49 -38.33
N ALA A 149 6.89 -0.05 -38.90
CA ALA A 149 6.97 0.57 -40.22
C ALA A 149 6.97 -0.42 -41.41
N GLY A 150 6.75 -1.73 -41.16
CA GLY A 150 6.78 -2.77 -42.18
C GLY A 150 8.17 -3.21 -42.64
N GLN A 151 9.24 -2.78 -41.96
CA GLN A 151 10.63 -3.07 -42.31
C GLN A 151 11.20 -4.23 -41.46
N ALA A 152 10.57 -5.41 -41.56
CA ALA A 152 10.91 -6.58 -40.74
C ALA A 152 12.37 -7.04 -40.85
N GLU A 153 12.93 -7.07 -42.07
CA GLU A 153 14.34 -7.43 -42.30
C GLU A 153 15.30 -6.45 -41.63
N ARG A 154 14.98 -5.16 -41.70
CA ARG A 154 15.78 -4.12 -41.03
C ARG A 154 15.71 -4.25 -39.51
N ALA A 155 14.52 -4.51 -38.97
CA ALA A 155 14.34 -4.78 -37.55
C ALA A 155 15.15 -6.02 -37.09
N ARG A 156 15.15 -7.09 -37.89
CA ARG A 156 15.95 -8.29 -37.62
C ARG A 156 17.44 -8.00 -37.62
N ALA A 157 17.95 -7.29 -38.63
CA ALA A 157 19.36 -6.91 -38.71
C ALA A 157 19.82 -6.02 -37.53
N ILE A 158 18.93 -5.15 -37.03
CA ILE A 158 19.17 -4.34 -35.83
C ILE A 158 19.29 -5.24 -34.60
N MET A 159 18.37 -6.17 -34.39
CA MET A 159 18.43 -7.13 -33.28
C MET A 159 19.64 -8.06 -33.35
N ASP A 160 20.00 -8.54 -34.54
CA ASP A 160 21.20 -9.37 -34.73
C ASP A 160 22.48 -8.59 -34.39
N SER A 161 22.49 -7.28 -34.68
CA SER A 161 23.61 -6.40 -34.34
C SER A 161 23.72 -6.18 -32.83
N LEU A 162 22.59 -6.02 -32.14
CA LEU A 162 22.55 -5.95 -30.67
C LEU A 162 23.07 -7.26 -30.04
N ALA A 163 22.59 -8.41 -30.51
CA ALA A 163 23.00 -9.73 -30.01
C ALA A 163 24.52 -9.97 -30.15
N ARG A 164 25.13 -9.53 -31.26
CA ARG A 164 26.59 -9.60 -31.45
C ARG A 164 27.37 -8.69 -30.50
N ARG A 165 26.84 -7.50 -30.20
CA ARG A 165 27.50 -6.49 -29.35
C ARG A 165 27.40 -6.82 -27.86
N GLN A 166 26.36 -7.53 -27.44
CA GLN A 166 26.14 -7.93 -26.05
C GLN A 166 25.84 -9.44 -26.00
N PRO A 167 26.85 -10.31 -25.95
CA PRO A 167 26.64 -11.77 -25.94
C PRO A 167 25.85 -12.28 -24.72
N THR A 168 25.98 -11.61 -23.57
CA THR A 168 25.22 -11.89 -22.33
C THR A 168 23.72 -11.55 -22.44
N PHE A 169 23.30 -10.89 -23.51
CA PHE A 169 21.88 -10.74 -23.86
C PHE A 169 21.23 -12.08 -24.23
N GLY A 170 22.03 -13.13 -24.45
CA GLY A 170 21.62 -14.52 -24.72
C GLY A 170 20.98 -15.27 -23.55
N ASP A 171 21.22 -14.86 -22.29
CA ASP A 171 20.54 -15.45 -21.11
C ASP A 171 19.24 -14.69 -20.74
N ASP A 172 19.01 -13.52 -21.36
CA ASP A 172 17.93 -12.57 -21.09
C ASP A 172 17.01 -12.36 -22.32
N VAL A 173 16.95 -13.36 -23.22
CA VAL A 173 16.23 -13.31 -24.50
C VAL A 173 14.71 -13.47 -24.28
N ASN A 174 14.05 -12.42 -23.81
CA ASN A 174 12.64 -12.14 -24.10
C ASN A 174 12.25 -10.74 -23.61
N LEU A 175 12.93 -9.72 -24.13
CA LEU A 175 12.69 -8.33 -23.75
C LEU A 175 11.49 -7.67 -24.46
N PHE A 176 10.80 -8.30 -25.43
CA PHE A 176 9.52 -7.79 -25.99
C PHE A 176 8.73 -8.87 -26.77
N PRO A 177 7.65 -9.47 -26.23
CA PRO A 177 6.69 -10.19 -27.04
C PRO A 177 5.61 -9.23 -27.58
N SER A 178 5.33 -9.36 -28.87
CA SER A 178 4.18 -8.73 -29.53
C SER A 178 2.87 -9.18 -28.88
N GLY A 179 2.14 -8.23 -28.29
CA GLY A 179 0.68 -8.23 -28.21
C GLY A 179 0.01 -9.42 -27.50
N LYS A 180 0.04 -9.44 -26.17
CA LYS A 180 -1.09 -9.97 -25.39
C LYS A 180 -1.35 -9.09 -24.15
N PRO A 181 -2.61 -8.73 -23.86
CA PRO A 181 -2.93 -8.07 -22.61
C PRO A 181 -2.66 -9.02 -21.44
N TRP A 182 -1.99 -8.45 -20.45
CA TRP A 182 -1.68 -9.03 -19.15
C TRP A 182 -2.91 -9.73 -18.56
N SER A 183 -2.89 -11.05 -18.44
CA SER A 183 -3.79 -11.77 -17.55
C SER A 183 -3.26 -11.61 -16.13
N ARG A 184 -4.12 -11.15 -15.22
CA ARG A 184 -3.84 -11.10 -13.77
C ARG A 184 -3.42 -12.48 -13.26
N GLU A 185 -2.13 -12.72 -13.16
CA GLU A 185 -1.61 -13.71 -12.24
C GLU A 185 -0.89 -12.95 -11.13
N GLU A 186 -1.63 -12.76 -10.03
CA GLU A 186 -1.03 -12.39 -8.76
C GLU A 186 0.12 -13.37 -8.47
N PRO A 187 1.28 -12.91 -7.97
CA PRO A 187 2.33 -13.82 -7.56
C PRO A 187 1.72 -14.83 -6.60
N ALA A 188 1.96 -16.12 -6.87
CA ALA A 188 1.41 -17.20 -6.10
C ALA A 188 1.60 -16.89 -4.62
N ARG A 189 0.47 -16.61 -3.93
CA ARG A 189 0.45 -16.63 -2.47
C ARG A 189 1.13 -17.94 -2.06
N PRO A 190 2.02 -17.93 -1.04
CA PRO A 190 2.48 -19.19 -0.45
C PRO A 190 1.23 -20.06 -0.25
N PRO A 191 1.26 -21.35 -0.66
CA PRO A 191 0.06 -22.13 -0.84
C PRO A 191 -0.81 -21.94 0.39
N ALA A 192 -1.93 -21.23 0.21
CA ALA A 192 -2.85 -20.98 1.30
C ALA A 192 -3.19 -22.36 1.84
N ALA A 193 -3.18 -22.51 3.17
CA ALA A 193 -3.57 -23.77 3.80
C ALA A 193 -4.81 -24.31 3.07
N PRO A 194 -4.82 -25.60 2.66
CA PRO A 194 -5.87 -26.15 1.83
C PRO A 194 -7.23 -25.74 2.43
N PRO A 195 -8.16 -25.27 1.59
CA PRO A 195 -9.32 -24.58 2.09
C PRO A 195 -10.13 -25.59 2.93
N PRO A 196 -10.60 -25.24 4.14
CA PRO A 196 -11.01 -26.21 5.15
C PRO A 196 -11.99 -27.25 4.61
N SER A 197 -11.97 -28.46 5.15
CA SER A 197 -12.96 -29.50 4.83
C SER A 197 -14.40 -28.97 4.86
N LEU A 198 -15.26 -29.56 4.03
CA LEU A 198 -16.67 -29.17 3.93
C LEU A 198 -17.38 -29.19 5.28
N SER A 199 -17.02 -30.15 6.15
CA SER A 199 -17.47 -30.23 7.55
C SER A 199 -17.12 -28.98 8.36
N LEU A 200 -15.87 -28.52 8.31
CA LEU A 200 -15.43 -27.33 9.04
C LEU A 200 -16.01 -26.03 8.47
N ARG A 201 -16.17 -25.95 7.14
CA ARG A 201 -16.89 -24.81 6.52
C ARG A 201 -18.36 -24.79 6.94
N SER A 202 -19.00 -25.95 7.06
CA SER A 202 -20.37 -26.06 7.56
C SER A 202 -20.48 -25.58 9.01
N ALA A 203 -19.56 -26.04 9.88
CA ALA A 203 -19.50 -25.60 11.28
C ALA A 203 -19.29 -24.09 11.39
N ASN A 204 -18.34 -23.52 10.66
CA ASN A 204 -18.09 -22.07 10.66
C ASN A 204 -19.31 -21.27 10.17
N ARG A 205 -20.07 -21.78 9.18
CA ARG A 205 -21.35 -21.17 8.77
C ARG A 205 -22.40 -21.23 9.86
N ALA A 206 -22.48 -22.34 10.62
CA ALA A 206 -23.38 -22.46 11.76
C ALA A 206 -23.02 -21.44 12.86
N ILE A 207 -21.72 -21.26 13.17
CA ILE A 207 -21.22 -20.23 14.09
C ILE A 207 -21.66 -18.84 13.65
N ASN A 208 -21.46 -18.50 12.38
CA ASN A 208 -21.84 -17.18 11.84
C ASN A 208 -23.36 -16.93 11.87
N ARG A 209 -24.18 -17.98 11.97
CA ARG A 209 -25.64 -17.91 12.12
C ARG A 209 -26.11 -18.00 13.58
N GLY A 210 -25.19 -18.01 14.55
CA GLY A 210 -25.52 -18.15 15.97
C GLY A 210 -25.93 -19.55 16.42
N ARG A 211 -25.78 -20.58 15.56
CA ARG A 211 -26.16 -21.97 15.87
C ARG A 211 -25.01 -22.71 16.54
N PHE A 212 -24.60 -22.24 17.72
CA PHE A 212 -23.38 -22.70 18.38
C PHE A 212 -23.43 -24.18 18.79
N GLN A 213 -24.57 -24.66 19.30
CA GLN A 213 -24.71 -26.08 19.69
C GLN A 213 -24.56 -27.02 18.48
N GLN A 214 -25.18 -26.67 17.35
CA GLN A 214 -25.02 -27.40 16.09
C GLN A 214 -23.55 -27.43 15.65
N ALA A 215 -22.86 -26.28 15.72
CA ALA A 215 -21.45 -26.18 15.37
C ALA A 215 -20.58 -27.04 16.30
N LEU A 216 -20.80 -26.99 17.61
CA LEU A 216 -20.06 -27.79 18.59
C LEU A 216 -20.21 -29.30 18.32
N ALA A 217 -21.42 -29.78 18.04
CA ALA A 217 -21.65 -31.18 17.68
C ALA A 217 -20.90 -31.59 16.40
N GLN A 218 -20.91 -30.73 15.38
CA GLN A 218 -20.17 -30.96 14.13
C GLN A 218 -18.65 -31.00 14.36
N LEU A 219 -18.12 -30.08 15.16
CA LEU A 219 -16.69 -29.98 15.47
C LEU A 219 -16.22 -31.17 16.32
N ALA A 220 -17.02 -31.61 17.29
CA ALA A 220 -16.72 -32.80 18.09
C ALA A 220 -16.68 -34.06 17.22
N LYS A 221 -17.69 -34.27 16.37
CA LYS A 221 -17.71 -35.39 15.41
C LYS A 221 -16.51 -35.38 14.47
N PHE A 222 -16.14 -34.19 13.96
CA PHE A 222 -14.97 -34.04 13.11
C PHE A 222 -13.68 -34.48 13.82
N ARG A 223 -13.47 -34.00 15.04
CA ARG A 223 -12.28 -34.31 15.84
C ARG A 223 -12.19 -35.79 16.21
N GLN A 224 -13.33 -36.42 16.52
CA GLN A 224 -13.38 -37.85 16.81
C GLN A 224 -13.01 -38.70 15.59
N ALA A 225 -13.47 -38.31 14.40
CA ALA A 225 -13.17 -39.02 13.16
C ALA A 225 -11.76 -38.72 12.62
N ASN A 226 -11.16 -37.58 12.99
CA ASN A 226 -9.90 -37.09 12.40
C ASN A 226 -8.89 -36.60 13.45
N PRO A 227 -8.55 -37.38 14.49
CA PRO A 227 -7.76 -36.89 15.63
C PRO A 227 -6.36 -36.39 15.24
N GLN A 228 -5.75 -36.99 14.21
CA GLN A 228 -4.40 -36.64 13.73
C GLN A 228 -4.40 -35.63 12.56
N SER A 229 -5.56 -35.13 12.13
CA SER A 229 -5.62 -34.20 11.00
C SER A 229 -5.01 -32.84 11.35
N ARG A 230 -4.28 -32.23 10.40
CA ARG A 230 -3.79 -30.84 10.51
C ARG A 230 -4.93 -29.82 10.65
N GLU A 231 -6.16 -30.19 10.29
CA GLU A 231 -7.35 -29.35 10.45
C GLU A 231 -7.95 -29.40 11.87
N THR A 232 -7.51 -30.33 12.73
CA THR A 232 -8.03 -30.43 14.11
C THR A 232 -7.71 -29.19 14.94
N GLY A 233 -6.61 -28.48 14.65
CA GLY A 233 -6.30 -27.18 15.24
C GLY A 233 -7.35 -26.12 14.91
N LEU A 234 -7.82 -26.06 13.65
CA LEU A 234 -8.95 -25.21 13.26
C LEU A 234 -10.24 -25.63 13.98
N ALA A 235 -10.49 -26.94 14.12
CA ALA A 235 -11.68 -27.43 14.81
C ALA A 235 -11.71 -27.04 16.30
N LEU A 236 -10.57 -27.15 16.98
CA LEU A 236 -10.37 -26.69 18.37
C LEU A 236 -10.55 -25.17 18.48
N TYR A 237 -9.95 -24.42 17.56
CA TYR A 237 -10.08 -22.96 17.52
C TYR A 237 -11.55 -22.52 17.33
N LEU A 238 -12.28 -23.14 16.39
CA LEU A 238 -13.70 -22.87 16.19
C LEU A 238 -14.55 -23.28 17.40
N THR A 239 -14.15 -24.32 18.13
CA THR A 239 -14.80 -24.73 19.38
C THR A 239 -14.64 -23.65 20.46
N GLY A 240 -13.43 -23.11 20.64
CA GLY A 240 -13.18 -21.95 21.50
C GLY A 240 -14.04 -20.75 21.12
N LYS A 241 -14.13 -20.45 19.82
CA LYS A 241 -14.96 -19.37 19.29
C LYS A 241 -16.45 -19.55 19.58
N CYS A 242 -16.98 -20.77 19.50
CA CYS A 242 -18.36 -21.07 19.92
C CYS A 242 -18.57 -20.72 21.39
N TYR A 243 -17.72 -21.24 22.28
CA TYR A 243 -17.87 -21.02 23.71
C TYR A 243 -17.73 -19.54 24.09
N GLU A 244 -16.78 -18.83 23.49
CA GLU A 244 -16.61 -17.41 23.74
C GLU A 244 -17.85 -16.61 23.32
N LYS A 245 -18.41 -16.90 22.13
CA LYS A 245 -19.63 -16.26 21.63
C LYS A 245 -20.87 -16.56 22.49
N MET A 246 -20.86 -17.67 23.22
CA MET A 246 -21.88 -18.03 24.20
C MET A 246 -21.62 -17.42 25.59
N GLY A 247 -20.55 -16.64 25.79
CA GLY A 247 -20.15 -16.10 27.09
C GLY A 247 -19.49 -17.13 28.02
N ARG A 248 -19.23 -18.36 27.55
CA ARG A 248 -18.60 -19.43 28.33
C ARG A 248 -17.08 -19.32 28.25
N LEU A 249 -16.52 -18.31 28.91
CA LEU A 249 -15.11 -17.94 28.78
C LEU A 249 -14.13 -19.02 29.28
N GLY A 250 -14.46 -19.75 30.34
CA GLY A 250 -13.59 -20.83 30.86
C GLY A 250 -13.40 -21.97 29.83
N PRO A 251 -14.49 -22.60 29.35
CA PRO A 251 -14.41 -23.59 28.27
C PRO A 251 -13.79 -23.07 26.99
N ALA A 252 -14.01 -21.78 26.66
CA ALA A 252 -13.36 -21.13 25.53
C ALA A 252 -11.84 -21.10 25.70
N ALA A 253 -11.34 -20.65 26.86
CA ALA A 253 -9.92 -20.56 27.16
C ALA A 253 -9.23 -21.93 27.07
N VAL A 254 -9.88 -22.98 27.59
CA VAL A 254 -9.37 -24.37 27.48
C VAL A 254 -9.26 -24.78 26.02
N SER A 255 -10.34 -24.61 25.25
CA SER A 255 -10.37 -25.03 23.84
C SER A 255 -9.34 -24.30 22.98
N TYR A 256 -9.15 -23.00 23.23
CA TYR A 256 -8.16 -22.18 22.55
C TYR A 256 -6.73 -22.59 22.90
N ARG A 257 -6.44 -22.83 24.19
CA ARG A 257 -5.11 -23.29 24.64
C ARG A 257 -4.76 -24.66 24.05
N SER A 258 -5.74 -25.56 23.94
CA SER A 258 -5.55 -26.87 23.31
C SER A 258 -5.07 -26.81 21.86
N VAL A 259 -5.28 -25.69 21.14
CA VAL A 259 -4.70 -25.54 19.80
C VAL A 259 -3.17 -25.51 19.88
N GLY A 260 -2.60 -24.69 20.76
CA GLY A 260 -1.15 -24.61 20.96
C GLY A 260 -0.57 -25.87 21.60
N ASP A 261 -1.27 -26.46 22.57
CA ASP A 261 -0.78 -27.64 23.29
C ASP A 261 -0.79 -28.92 22.41
N LEU A 262 -1.84 -29.12 21.61
CA LEU A 262 -2.02 -30.34 20.83
C LEU A 262 -1.57 -30.21 19.38
N GLN A 263 -1.59 -28.99 18.82
CA GLN A 263 -1.21 -28.71 17.44
C GLN A 263 -0.36 -27.44 17.32
N PRO A 264 0.84 -27.40 17.94
CA PRO A 264 1.70 -26.22 17.91
C PRO A 264 2.09 -25.76 16.48
N GLY A 265 2.12 -26.66 15.49
CA GLY A 265 2.34 -26.32 14.08
C GLY A 265 1.10 -25.78 13.34
N SER A 266 -0.04 -25.62 14.02
CA SER A 266 -1.26 -25.10 13.42
C SER A 266 -1.13 -23.59 13.16
N PRO A 267 -1.65 -23.07 12.03
CA PRO A 267 -1.70 -21.62 11.79
C PRO A 267 -2.66 -20.87 12.74
N TYR A 268 -3.32 -21.58 13.65
CA TYR A 268 -4.20 -21.01 14.68
C TYR A 268 -3.62 -21.16 16.09
N ALA A 269 -2.42 -21.72 16.26
CA ALA A 269 -1.83 -22.01 17.56
C ALA A 269 -1.51 -20.73 18.35
N ASP A 270 -0.90 -19.74 17.68
CA ASP A 270 -0.52 -18.47 18.29
C ASP A 270 -1.75 -17.64 18.68
N ASP A 271 -2.72 -17.46 17.77
CA ASP A 271 -3.98 -16.78 18.09
C ASP A 271 -4.80 -17.58 19.11
N GLY A 272 -4.74 -18.91 19.09
CA GLY A 272 -5.32 -19.76 20.14
C GLY A 272 -4.75 -19.43 21.52
N LEU A 273 -3.44 -19.41 21.68
CA LEU A 273 -2.79 -19.06 22.96
C LEU A 273 -3.13 -17.62 23.39
N PHE A 274 -3.13 -16.66 22.45
CA PHE A 274 -3.53 -15.29 22.74
C PHE A 274 -4.99 -15.20 23.22
N ARG A 275 -5.94 -15.83 22.51
CA ARG A 275 -7.36 -15.84 22.86
C ARG A 275 -7.64 -16.60 24.15
N ALA A 276 -6.85 -17.63 24.46
CA ALA A 276 -6.92 -18.31 25.75
C ALA A 276 -6.55 -17.36 26.89
N GLY A 277 -5.45 -16.62 26.75
CA GLY A 277 -5.07 -15.56 27.69
C GLY A 277 -6.13 -14.47 27.81
N TRP A 278 -6.67 -13.99 26.68
CA TRP A 278 -7.74 -12.98 26.66
C TRP A 278 -9.02 -13.42 27.37
N CYS A 279 -9.45 -14.67 27.19
CA CYS A 279 -10.62 -15.21 27.89
C CYS A 279 -10.40 -15.26 29.40
N ARG A 280 -9.18 -15.61 29.85
CA ARG A 280 -8.81 -15.63 31.27
C ARG A 280 -8.66 -14.24 31.86
N TYR A 281 -8.12 -13.29 31.11
CA TYR A 281 -8.08 -11.87 31.48
C TYR A 281 -9.50 -11.33 31.76
N LYS A 282 -10.47 -11.68 30.91
CA LYS A 282 -11.89 -11.32 31.12
C LYS A 282 -12.52 -11.99 32.36
N LEU A 283 -11.97 -13.11 32.80
CA LEU A 283 -12.37 -13.81 34.03
C LEU A 283 -11.60 -13.34 35.28
N ASN A 284 -10.69 -12.37 35.14
CA ASN A 284 -9.71 -11.98 36.18
C ASN A 284 -8.81 -13.13 36.66
N ASP A 285 -8.67 -14.19 35.86
CA ASP A 285 -7.67 -15.25 36.08
C ASP A 285 -6.33 -14.79 35.49
N PHE A 286 -5.67 -13.86 36.18
CA PHE A 286 -4.41 -13.27 35.71
C PHE A 286 -3.27 -14.29 35.67
N LYS A 287 -3.24 -15.25 36.60
CA LYS A 287 -2.26 -16.33 36.58
C LYS A 287 -2.35 -17.16 35.30
N GLY A 288 -3.53 -17.70 34.99
CA GLY A 288 -3.71 -18.49 33.78
C GLY A 288 -3.59 -17.66 32.49
N CYS A 289 -3.90 -16.37 32.56
CA CYS A 289 -3.67 -15.42 31.48
C CYS A 289 -2.17 -15.28 31.15
N LEU A 290 -1.35 -15.00 32.17
CA LEU A 290 0.10 -14.87 32.06
C LEU A 290 0.75 -16.17 31.56
N GLU A 291 0.31 -17.33 32.05
CA GLU A 291 0.79 -18.63 31.56
C GLU A 291 0.54 -18.83 30.05
N ALA A 292 -0.66 -18.50 29.56
CA ALA A 292 -1.01 -18.67 28.15
C ALA A 292 -0.18 -17.74 27.25
N TRP A 293 0.01 -16.49 27.67
CA TRP A 293 0.78 -15.50 26.94
C TRP A 293 2.30 -15.73 27.01
N ALA A 294 2.82 -16.31 28.10
CA ALA A 294 4.20 -16.77 28.17
C ALA A 294 4.45 -17.99 27.26
N SER A 295 3.48 -18.90 27.13
CA SER A 295 3.55 -20.00 26.16
C SER A 295 3.53 -19.50 24.71
N LEU A 296 2.73 -18.47 24.41
CA LEU A 296 2.76 -17.80 23.11
C LEU A 296 4.16 -17.26 22.77
N GLU A 297 4.77 -16.53 23.70
CA GLU A 297 6.09 -15.92 23.48
C GLU A 297 7.20 -16.96 23.27
N ARG A 298 7.19 -18.05 24.06
CA ARG A 298 8.17 -19.14 23.90
C ARG A 298 7.97 -19.98 22.64
N GLY A 299 6.71 -20.30 22.31
CA GLY A 299 6.37 -21.19 21.20
C GLY A 299 6.34 -20.51 19.83
N HIS A 300 6.08 -19.21 19.80
CA HIS A 300 5.84 -18.45 18.57
C HIS A 300 6.54 -17.08 18.58
N PRO A 301 7.89 -17.04 18.64
CA PRO A 301 8.65 -15.79 18.73
C PRO A 301 8.48 -14.84 17.53
N ALA A 302 7.99 -15.35 16.39
CA ALA A 302 7.68 -14.55 15.20
C ALA A 302 6.19 -14.12 15.10
N SER A 303 5.36 -14.39 16.11
CA SER A 303 3.93 -14.06 16.05
C SER A 303 3.70 -12.55 16.09
N SER A 304 2.80 -12.07 15.22
CA SER A 304 2.33 -10.68 15.24
C SER A 304 1.56 -10.29 16.51
N LEU A 305 1.17 -11.27 17.33
CA LEU A 305 0.40 -11.07 18.56
C LEU A 305 1.26 -10.78 19.79
N LEU A 306 2.60 -10.86 19.68
CA LEU A 306 3.50 -10.62 20.81
C LEU A 306 3.39 -9.20 21.36
N GLY A 307 3.24 -8.19 20.49
CA GLY A 307 3.03 -6.81 20.94
C GLY A 307 1.75 -6.65 21.76
N ALA A 308 0.67 -7.32 21.34
CA ALA A 308 -0.59 -7.34 22.09
C ALA A 308 -0.42 -8.04 23.44
N SER A 309 0.17 -9.24 23.41
CA SER A 309 0.45 -10.05 24.60
C SER A 309 1.25 -9.25 25.63
N ARG A 310 2.37 -8.66 25.24
CA ARG A 310 3.24 -7.87 26.12
C ARG A 310 2.56 -6.63 26.66
N TYR A 311 1.78 -5.90 25.86
CA TYR A 311 1.02 -4.74 26.32
C TYR A 311 -0.01 -5.11 27.39
N TRP A 312 -0.74 -6.19 27.21
CA TRP A 312 -1.73 -6.59 28.21
C TRP A 312 -1.09 -7.19 29.46
N ARG A 313 0.05 -7.88 29.34
CA ARG A 313 0.86 -8.26 30.50
C ARG A 313 1.37 -7.05 31.26
N LEU A 314 1.78 -6.00 30.55
CA LEU A 314 2.22 -4.75 31.16
C LEU A 314 1.11 -4.16 32.01
N ARG A 315 -0.13 -4.10 31.48
CA ARG A 315 -1.27 -3.60 32.25
C ARG A 315 -1.56 -4.42 33.51
N ILE A 316 -1.38 -5.75 33.46
CA ILE A 316 -1.50 -6.62 34.64
C ILE A 316 -0.41 -6.27 35.66
N ALA A 317 0.85 -6.15 35.22
CA ALA A 317 1.98 -5.83 36.09
C ALA A 317 1.82 -4.44 36.75
N GLU A 318 1.37 -3.43 35.99
CA GLU A 318 1.10 -2.08 36.52
C GLU A 318 -0.04 -2.09 37.56
N GLU A 319 -1.10 -2.85 37.33
CA GLU A 319 -2.20 -3.00 38.29
C GLU A 319 -1.77 -3.76 39.56
N ALA A 320 -0.83 -4.70 39.42
CA ALA A 320 -0.27 -5.48 40.54
C ALA A 320 0.87 -4.76 41.29
N GLY A 321 1.39 -3.63 40.79
CA GLY A 321 2.55 -2.94 41.36
C GLY A 321 3.89 -3.64 41.10
N GLU A 322 3.98 -4.50 40.08
CA GLU A 322 5.20 -5.21 39.69
C GLU A 322 6.10 -4.33 38.81
N GLU A 323 6.77 -3.36 39.42
CA GLU A 323 7.54 -2.31 38.71
C GLU A 323 8.63 -2.85 37.78
N GLU A 324 9.37 -3.89 38.20
CA GLU A 324 10.45 -4.49 37.40
C GLU A 324 9.92 -5.15 36.11
N GLU A 325 8.85 -5.95 36.21
CA GLU A 325 8.24 -6.60 35.03
C GLU A 325 7.56 -5.55 34.14
N ALA A 326 6.94 -4.53 34.71
CA ALA A 326 6.38 -3.42 33.97
C ALA A 326 7.48 -2.68 33.17
N ALA A 327 8.61 -2.34 33.79
CA ALA A 327 9.74 -1.73 33.10
C ALA A 327 10.27 -2.62 31.97
N ARG A 328 10.49 -3.91 32.24
CA ARG A 328 10.94 -4.88 31.24
C ARG A 328 10.01 -4.97 30.03
N LEU A 329 8.69 -4.99 30.25
CA LEU A 329 7.70 -5.07 29.17
C LEU A 329 7.61 -3.77 28.37
N LYS A 330 7.80 -2.60 29.01
CA LYS A 330 7.91 -1.31 28.31
C LYS A 330 9.11 -1.33 27.37
N ASP A 331 10.28 -1.75 27.86
CA ASP A 331 11.50 -1.82 27.05
C ASP A 331 11.33 -2.76 25.85
N LEU A 332 10.74 -3.94 26.05
CA LEU A 332 10.45 -4.90 24.97
C LEU A 332 9.48 -4.33 23.94
N LEU A 333 8.42 -3.63 24.36
CA LEU A 333 7.48 -2.99 23.45
C LEU A 333 8.17 -1.90 22.63
N LEU A 334 8.99 -1.06 23.28
CA LEU A 334 9.72 0.03 22.65
C LEU A 334 10.77 -0.47 21.65
N ALA A 335 11.47 -1.55 21.98
CA ALA A 335 12.57 -2.10 21.15
C ALA A 335 12.06 -3.02 20.02
N GLU A 336 11.16 -3.95 20.30
CA GLU A 336 10.83 -5.05 19.37
C GLU A 336 9.52 -4.84 18.60
N HIS A 337 8.64 -3.95 19.06
CA HIS A 337 7.32 -3.71 18.46
C HIS A 337 7.14 -2.27 18.00
N ARG A 338 8.23 -1.63 17.63
CA ARG A 338 8.29 -0.23 17.21
C ARG A 338 7.27 0.07 16.10
N TYR A 339 6.53 1.17 16.28
CA TYR A 339 5.40 1.64 15.44
C TYR A 339 4.17 0.74 15.35
N SER A 340 4.10 -0.37 16.10
CA SER A 340 2.85 -1.11 16.22
C SER A 340 1.79 -0.29 16.97
N TYR A 341 0.53 -0.67 16.86
CA TYR A 341 -0.56 -0.05 17.62
C TYR A 341 -0.21 0.07 19.11
N TYR A 342 0.33 -0.99 19.71
CA TYR A 342 0.64 -1.03 21.14
C TYR A 342 1.83 -0.17 21.56
N TRP A 343 2.79 0.00 20.66
CA TRP A 343 3.87 0.95 20.86
C TRP A 343 3.35 2.38 20.97
N TRP A 344 2.43 2.78 20.08
CA TRP A 344 1.79 4.10 20.13
C TRP A 344 0.92 4.29 21.37
N ARG A 345 0.19 3.25 21.79
CA ARG A 345 -0.61 3.29 23.02
C ARG A 345 0.24 3.48 24.27
N LEU A 346 1.40 2.82 24.35
CA LEU A 346 2.35 3.00 25.44
C LEU A 346 2.88 4.44 25.52
N ARG A 347 3.08 5.10 24.38
CA ARG A 347 3.55 6.50 24.35
C ARG A 347 2.46 7.49 24.76
N GLN A 348 1.23 7.27 24.32
CA GLN A 348 0.10 8.13 24.68
C GLN A 348 -0.24 8.11 26.18
N SER A 349 0.05 7.00 26.89
CA SER A 349 -0.16 6.95 28.34
C SER A 349 0.86 7.73 29.15
N GLY A 350 1.86 8.37 28.51
CA GLY A 350 2.93 9.10 29.21
C GLY A 350 3.96 8.20 29.88
N ALA A 351 3.84 6.87 29.73
CA ALA A 351 4.74 5.88 30.34
C ALA A 351 6.10 5.77 29.64
N ALA A 352 6.29 6.44 28.51
CA ALA A 352 7.57 6.57 27.82
C ALA A 352 8.30 7.84 28.31
N THR A 353 8.86 7.82 29.52
CA THR A 353 9.59 8.97 30.11
C THR A 353 11.08 9.02 29.73
N GLY A 354 11.50 8.33 28.67
CA GLY A 354 12.85 8.43 28.11
C GLY A 354 12.95 9.57 27.09
N ALA A 355 13.67 10.64 27.44
CA ALA A 355 14.04 11.69 26.51
C ALA A 355 14.89 11.15 25.34
N ALA A 356 14.68 11.72 24.13
CA ALA A 356 15.41 11.51 22.86
C ALA A 356 14.86 10.54 21.81
N ASP A 357 13.58 10.15 21.87
CA ASP A 357 12.90 9.56 20.70
C ASP A 357 11.64 10.39 20.43
N ASP A 358 11.66 11.24 19.41
CA ASP A 358 10.56 12.18 19.07
C ASP A 358 9.32 11.49 18.47
N GLY A 359 9.30 10.15 18.47
CA GLY A 359 8.24 9.35 17.86
C GLY A 359 8.47 9.08 16.38
N SER A 360 9.57 9.55 15.80
CA SER A 360 9.95 9.24 14.44
C SER A 360 10.27 7.75 14.27
N PRO A 361 9.90 7.15 13.12
CA PRO A 361 10.70 6.15 12.44
C PRO A 361 12.20 6.35 12.68
N ASP A 362 12.93 5.27 13.02
CA ASP A 362 14.35 5.26 13.38
C ASP A 362 15.01 6.26 12.47
N GLN A 363 15.68 7.28 13.03
CA GLN A 363 16.25 8.37 12.24
C GLN A 363 16.87 7.75 10.99
N PRO A 364 16.50 8.19 9.78
CA PRO A 364 16.94 7.55 8.55
C PRO A 364 18.47 7.64 8.49
N GLY A 365 19.13 6.63 9.04
CA GLY A 365 20.59 6.54 9.11
C GLY A 365 21.18 6.15 7.76
N ALA A 366 20.30 5.75 6.82
CA ALA A 366 20.62 5.61 5.41
C ALA A 366 19.78 6.61 4.59
N GLY A 367 20.42 7.59 3.96
CA GLY A 367 19.86 8.33 2.83
C GLY A 367 19.94 7.50 1.54
N ASP A 368 19.26 7.93 0.48
CA ASP A 368 19.32 7.25 -0.83
C ASP A 368 20.75 7.14 -1.39
N GLU A 369 21.64 8.05 -0.99
CA GLU A 369 23.05 8.07 -1.38
C GLU A 369 23.83 6.86 -0.84
N ASP A 370 23.35 6.22 0.23
CA ASP A 370 24.06 5.14 0.92
C ASP A 370 24.01 3.79 0.19
N PHE A 371 23.15 3.66 -0.83
CA PHE A 371 23.06 2.45 -1.67
C PHE A 371 23.57 2.67 -3.10
N GLY A 372 24.24 3.80 -3.36
CA GLY A 372 24.84 4.09 -4.67
C GLY A 372 25.82 3.01 -5.14
N TRP A 373 26.56 2.39 -4.21
CA TRP A 373 27.46 1.27 -4.48
C TRP A 373 26.72 0.04 -5.03
N TRP A 374 25.55 -0.28 -4.47
CA TRP A 374 24.75 -1.42 -4.92
C TRP A 374 24.18 -1.13 -6.31
N LEU A 375 23.65 0.08 -6.50
CA LEU A 375 23.05 0.49 -7.75
C LEU A 375 24.08 0.59 -8.90
N ALA A 376 25.33 0.99 -8.60
CA ALA A 376 26.40 1.10 -9.58
C ALA A 376 26.68 -0.22 -10.32
N GLY A 377 26.59 -1.36 -9.62
CA GLY A 377 26.76 -2.70 -10.21
C GLY A 377 25.51 -3.26 -10.90
N ARG A 378 24.36 -2.59 -10.80
CA ARG A 378 23.05 -3.13 -11.21
C ARG A 378 22.48 -2.36 -12.41
N ARG A 379 22.96 -2.69 -13.62
CA ARG A 379 22.62 -1.99 -14.86
C ARG A 379 21.10 -1.83 -15.09
N GLN A 380 20.32 -2.92 -15.01
CA GLN A 380 18.87 -2.88 -15.24
C GLN A 380 18.10 -1.99 -14.26
N TYR A 381 18.52 -1.94 -12.98
CA TYR A 381 17.92 -1.01 -12.02
C TYR A 381 18.22 0.45 -12.38
N ARG A 382 19.47 0.76 -12.77
CA ARG A 382 19.84 2.09 -13.26
C ARG A 382 19.06 2.48 -14.51
N GLN A 383 18.84 1.55 -15.43
CA GLN A 383 18.01 1.78 -16.62
C GLN A 383 16.56 2.11 -16.22
N ALA A 384 15.95 1.33 -15.32
CA ALA A 384 14.58 1.59 -14.86
C ALA A 384 14.43 2.98 -14.23
N PHE A 385 15.35 3.38 -13.34
CA PHE A 385 15.34 4.74 -12.78
C PHE A 385 15.57 5.81 -13.84
N ARG A 386 16.49 5.58 -14.78
CA ARG A 386 16.77 6.53 -15.84
C ARG A 386 15.55 6.77 -16.74
N LEU A 387 14.83 5.71 -17.11
CA LEU A 387 13.60 5.82 -17.89
C LEU A 387 12.50 6.57 -17.14
N LEU A 388 12.38 6.38 -15.82
CA LEU A 388 11.50 7.17 -14.97
C LEU A 388 11.89 8.65 -14.95
N ASP A 389 13.18 8.96 -14.94
CA ASP A 389 13.68 10.35 -14.99
C ASP A 389 13.42 11.03 -16.34
N LEU A 390 13.23 10.26 -17.41
CA LEU A 390 12.84 10.72 -18.75
C LEU A 390 11.31 10.74 -18.95
N GLY A 391 10.52 10.28 -17.98
CA GLY A 391 9.07 10.16 -18.13
C GLY A 391 8.63 9.02 -19.06
N LEU A 392 9.54 8.12 -19.44
CA LEU A 392 9.29 6.95 -20.29
C LEU A 392 8.74 5.79 -19.45
N LEU A 393 7.54 5.98 -18.89
CA LEU A 393 6.96 5.11 -17.87
C LEU A 393 6.71 3.68 -18.36
N GLU A 394 6.35 3.51 -19.63
CA GLU A 394 6.09 2.18 -20.21
C GLU A 394 7.37 1.33 -20.26
N ASP A 395 8.49 1.91 -20.68
CA ASP A 395 9.80 1.25 -20.71
C ASP A 395 10.28 0.94 -19.29
N ALA A 396 10.14 1.90 -18.37
CA ALA A 396 10.51 1.70 -16.97
C ALA A 396 9.71 0.55 -16.34
N ARG A 397 8.40 0.50 -16.59
CA ARG A 397 7.53 -0.58 -16.11
C ARG A 397 7.95 -1.93 -16.68
N TYR A 398 8.29 -1.95 -17.97
CA TYR A 398 8.72 -3.17 -18.63
C TYR A 398 9.96 -3.79 -17.96
N ILE A 399 10.98 -2.98 -17.68
CA ILE A 399 12.18 -3.44 -16.95
C ILE A 399 11.82 -3.87 -15.52
N ALA A 400 10.99 -3.09 -14.82
CA ALA A 400 10.57 -3.38 -13.46
C ALA A 400 9.88 -4.76 -13.35
N ASP A 401 9.03 -5.11 -14.32
CA ASP A 401 8.33 -6.40 -14.35
C ASP A 401 9.31 -7.58 -14.48
N ARG A 402 10.35 -7.45 -15.30
CA ARG A 402 11.41 -8.47 -15.39
C ARG A 402 12.24 -8.57 -14.13
N LEU A 403 12.66 -7.43 -13.58
CA LEU A 403 13.39 -7.38 -12.31
C LEU A 403 12.60 -8.04 -11.18
N GLY A 404 11.27 -7.87 -11.15
CA GLY A 404 10.40 -8.48 -10.15
C GLY A 404 10.38 -10.01 -10.17
N GLN A 405 10.58 -10.62 -11.34
CA GLN A 405 10.69 -12.08 -11.48
C GLN A 405 12.03 -12.59 -10.94
N ALA A 406 13.10 -11.79 -11.06
CA ALA A 406 14.46 -12.16 -10.67
C ALA A 406 14.86 -11.75 -9.25
N ALA A 407 14.15 -10.81 -8.61
CA ALA A 407 14.58 -10.19 -7.34
C ALA A 407 14.70 -11.14 -6.14
N GLY A 408 14.04 -12.30 -6.17
CA GLY A 408 14.13 -13.30 -5.09
C GLY A 408 13.82 -12.72 -3.69
N ASN A 409 14.66 -13.05 -2.72
CA ASN A 409 14.63 -12.53 -1.34
C ASN A 409 15.82 -11.59 -1.04
N ASP A 410 16.33 -10.87 -2.04
CA ASP A 410 17.34 -9.81 -1.82
C ASP A 410 16.63 -8.53 -1.33
N ALA A 411 16.89 -8.12 -0.08
CA ALA A 411 16.24 -6.98 0.55
C ALA A 411 16.50 -5.66 -0.21
N LEU A 412 17.72 -5.45 -0.73
CA LEU A 412 18.09 -4.24 -1.49
C LEU A 412 17.46 -4.24 -2.87
N ALA A 413 17.42 -5.40 -3.54
CA ALA A 413 16.72 -5.56 -4.82
C ALA A 413 15.23 -5.24 -4.70
N LEU A 414 14.57 -5.82 -3.68
CA LEU A 414 13.16 -5.57 -3.39
C LEU A 414 12.90 -4.09 -3.04
N TYR A 415 13.78 -3.47 -2.26
CA TYR A 415 13.69 -2.04 -1.92
C TYR A 415 13.79 -1.15 -3.15
N HIS A 416 14.83 -1.28 -3.97
CA HIS A 416 14.98 -0.45 -5.18
C HIS A 416 13.86 -0.70 -6.19
N LEU A 417 13.40 -1.93 -6.34
CA LEU A 417 12.26 -2.23 -7.21
C LEU A 417 10.97 -1.60 -6.67
N SER A 418 10.78 -1.56 -5.35
CA SER A 418 9.65 -0.88 -4.74
C SER A 418 9.62 0.62 -5.04
N LEU A 419 10.79 1.29 -5.06
CA LEU A 419 10.92 2.69 -5.45
C LEU A 419 10.51 2.91 -6.92
N VAL A 420 10.91 2.00 -7.82
CA VAL A 420 10.53 2.05 -9.23
C VAL A 420 9.01 1.95 -9.38
N TYR A 421 8.37 0.95 -8.76
CA TYR A 421 6.90 0.83 -8.82
C TYR A 421 6.16 1.98 -8.16
N HIS A 422 6.71 2.54 -7.08
CA HIS A 422 6.15 3.72 -6.47
C HIS A 422 6.19 4.91 -7.45
N ARG A 423 7.31 5.15 -8.14
CA ARG A 423 7.38 6.22 -9.15
C ARG A 423 6.47 5.97 -10.36
N LEU A 424 6.17 4.72 -10.69
CA LEU A 424 5.19 4.33 -11.73
C LEU A 424 3.72 4.53 -11.33
N GLY A 425 3.42 4.90 -10.08
CA GLY A 425 2.04 4.99 -9.60
C GLY A 425 1.41 3.64 -9.26
N LEU A 426 2.21 2.57 -9.18
CA LEU A 426 1.75 1.20 -8.94
C LEU A 426 1.93 0.85 -7.46
N ASP A 427 1.23 1.61 -6.62
CA ASP A 427 1.39 1.60 -5.16
C ASP A 427 1.13 0.23 -4.51
N PRO A 428 0.14 -0.60 -4.93
CA PRO A 428 -0.02 -1.94 -4.36
C PRO A 428 1.22 -2.83 -4.53
N GLN A 429 1.83 -2.81 -5.72
CA GLN A 429 3.06 -3.55 -6.02
C GLN A 429 4.23 -2.99 -5.21
N ALA A 430 4.36 -1.66 -5.17
CA ALA A 430 5.40 -0.97 -4.42
C ALA A 430 5.34 -1.30 -2.92
N ILE A 431 4.16 -1.16 -2.29
CA ILE A 431 3.93 -1.46 -0.88
C ILE A 431 4.21 -2.93 -0.56
N ASN A 432 3.82 -3.86 -1.45
CA ASN A 432 4.09 -5.29 -1.24
C ASN A 432 5.59 -5.58 -1.21
N LEU A 433 6.34 -5.07 -2.18
CA LEU A 433 7.78 -5.27 -2.26
C LEU A 433 8.51 -4.56 -1.12
N ALA A 434 8.14 -3.33 -0.78
CA ALA A 434 8.71 -2.61 0.35
C ALA A 434 8.47 -3.34 1.68
N ARG A 435 7.29 -3.97 1.86
CA ARG A 435 7.01 -4.77 3.06
C ARG A 435 7.89 -6.02 3.13
N ARG A 436 8.11 -6.68 1.99
CA ARG A 436 9.04 -7.83 1.91
C ARG A 436 10.48 -7.40 2.19
N ALA A 437 10.92 -6.29 1.60
CA ALA A 437 12.22 -5.69 1.87
C ALA A 437 12.38 -5.36 3.36
N GLN A 438 11.38 -4.70 3.97
CA GLN A 438 11.34 -4.36 5.40
C GLN A 438 11.49 -5.58 6.32
N ALA A 439 10.84 -6.70 5.98
CA ALA A 439 10.90 -7.93 6.76
C ALA A 439 12.28 -8.61 6.71
N LEU A 440 13.06 -8.36 5.65
CA LEU A 440 14.42 -8.88 5.45
C LEU A 440 15.49 -7.85 5.81
N TRP A 441 15.08 -6.63 6.18
CA TRP A 441 16.00 -5.51 6.38
C TRP A 441 16.72 -5.63 7.71
N MET A 442 18.05 -5.49 7.67
CA MET A 442 18.90 -5.46 8.85
C MET A 442 19.45 -4.05 9.06
N GLY A 443 19.34 -3.54 10.29
CA GLY A 443 19.81 -2.20 10.66
C GLY A 443 18.81 -1.06 10.35
N PRO A 444 19.27 0.20 10.41
CA PRO A 444 18.45 1.38 10.16
C PRO A 444 17.81 1.34 8.76
N ARG A 445 16.54 1.75 8.68
CA ARG A 445 15.78 1.76 7.44
C ARG A 445 15.80 3.16 6.81
N PRO A 446 15.94 3.29 5.48
CA PRO A 446 15.88 4.58 4.82
C PRO A 446 14.48 5.17 4.91
N ARG A 447 14.38 6.50 5.00
CA ARG A 447 13.09 7.22 5.05
C ARG A 447 12.21 6.88 3.85
N GLN A 448 12.81 6.75 2.68
CA GLN A 448 12.15 6.45 1.42
C GLN A 448 11.45 5.10 1.45
N MET A 449 11.92 4.13 2.24
CA MET A 449 11.18 2.87 2.46
C MET A 449 9.83 3.15 3.11
N TYR A 450 9.78 4.06 4.09
CA TYR A 450 8.52 4.49 4.70
C TYR A 450 7.68 5.31 3.72
N GLU A 451 8.26 6.15 2.88
CA GLU A 451 7.52 6.91 1.86
C GLU A 451 6.87 5.99 0.80
N VAL A 452 7.50 4.85 0.48
CA VAL A 452 6.91 3.81 -0.38
C VAL A 452 5.85 2.99 0.36
N LEU A 453 6.13 2.59 1.62
CA LEU A 453 5.18 1.85 2.44
C LEU A 453 3.92 2.69 2.75
N TYR A 454 4.06 4.01 2.82
CA TYR A 454 3.03 5.00 3.14
C TYR A 454 3.01 6.11 2.08
N PRO A 455 2.50 5.83 0.86
CA PRO A 455 2.43 6.82 -0.22
C PRO A 455 1.60 8.05 0.16
N ARG A 456 2.00 9.22 -0.34
CA ARG A 456 1.30 10.52 -0.11
C ARG A 456 0.50 10.95 -1.35
N ARG A 457 -0.20 10.03 -2.00
CA ARG A 457 -1.02 10.33 -3.19
C ARG A 457 -2.16 11.27 -2.84
N TYR A 458 -2.54 12.13 -3.79
CA TYR A 458 -3.66 13.05 -3.67
C TYR A 458 -3.56 14.01 -2.45
N VAL A 459 -2.36 14.23 -1.89
CA VAL A 459 -2.17 14.98 -0.63
C VAL A 459 -2.79 16.36 -0.66
N HIS A 460 -2.82 17.04 -1.81
CA HIS A 460 -3.46 18.34 -1.92
C HIS A 460 -4.99 18.26 -1.77
N SER A 461 -5.64 17.40 -2.54
CA SER A 461 -7.09 17.17 -2.43
C SER A 461 -7.47 16.70 -1.03
N ILE A 462 -6.65 15.84 -0.43
CA ILE A 462 -6.79 15.41 0.97
C ILE A 462 -6.69 16.61 1.90
N LYS A 463 -5.64 17.44 1.82
CA LYS A 463 -5.47 18.63 2.67
C LYS A 463 -6.66 19.59 2.58
N ASN A 464 -7.18 19.84 1.38
CA ASN A 464 -8.34 20.70 1.19
C ASN A 464 -9.60 20.12 1.83
N GLU A 465 -9.94 18.86 1.53
CA GLU A 465 -11.12 18.21 2.09
C GLU A 465 -10.98 17.98 3.61
N SER A 466 -9.78 17.67 4.09
CA SER A 466 -9.45 17.60 5.52
C SER A 466 -9.72 18.92 6.23
N ARG A 467 -9.26 20.05 5.68
CA ARG A 467 -9.54 21.40 6.23
C ARG A 467 -11.03 21.69 6.32
N LEU A 468 -11.79 21.35 5.27
CA LEU A 468 -13.24 21.58 5.22
C LEU A 468 -14.02 20.73 6.25
N ASN A 469 -13.49 19.57 6.62
CA ASN A 469 -14.16 18.62 7.51
C ASN A 469 -13.55 18.54 8.92
N GLY A 470 -12.53 19.35 9.24
CA GLY A 470 -11.86 19.33 10.54
C GLY A 470 -11.12 18.02 10.82
N LEU A 471 -10.50 17.43 9.80
CA LEU A 471 -9.73 16.20 9.91
C LEU A 471 -8.23 16.47 9.70
N GLU A 472 -7.39 15.64 10.29
CA GLU A 472 -5.96 15.63 10.00
C GLU A 472 -5.68 14.93 8.65
N PRO A 473 -4.84 15.50 7.76
CA PRO A 473 -4.45 14.87 6.50
C PRO A 473 -3.83 13.48 6.70
N ALA A 474 -3.02 13.29 7.74
CA ALA A 474 -2.43 12.00 8.10
C ALA A 474 -3.49 10.90 8.30
N LEU A 475 -4.59 11.21 9.01
CA LEU A 475 -5.67 10.25 9.27
C LEU A 475 -6.37 9.83 7.98
N VAL A 476 -6.62 10.78 7.08
CA VAL A 476 -7.27 10.52 5.79
C VAL A 476 -6.38 9.65 4.89
N LEU A 477 -5.07 9.93 4.85
CA LEU A 477 -4.09 9.10 4.15
C LEU A 477 -4.06 7.68 4.71
N ALA A 478 -4.08 7.53 6.03
CA ALA A 478 -4.06 6.22 6.70
C ALA A 478 -5.30 5.38 6.36
N VAL A 479 -6.49 5.98 6.41
CA VAL A 479 -7.74 5.32 5.99
C VAL A 479 -7.67 4.94 4.51
N MET A 480 -7.30 5.88 3.63
CA MET A 480 -7.24 5.63 2.18
C MET A 480 -6.25 4.51 1.82
N ARG A 481 -5.09 4.49 2.47
CA ARG A 481 -4.10 3.42 2.32
C ARG A 481 -4.69 2.07 2.69
N GLN A 482 -5.35 1.97 3.85
CA GLN A 482 -5.92 0.72 4.33
C GLN A 482 -7.11 0.25 3.47
N GLU A 483 -7.88 1.18 2.92
CA GLU A 483 -9.08 0.89 2.13
C GLU A 483 -8.77 0.43 0.69
N SER A 484 -7.85 1.10 0.00
CA SER A 484 -7.63 0.83 -1.44
C SER A 484 -6.17 0.66 -1.85
N HIS A 485 -5.20 0.90 -0.96
CA HIS A 485 -3.80 1.08 -1.33
C HIS A 485 -3.65 2.09 -2.50
N PHE A 486 -4.44 3.16 -2.46
CA PHE A 486 -4.48 4.24 -3.46
C PHE A 486 -5.01 3.86 -4.86
N VAL A 487 -5.65 2.70 -5.00
CA VAL A 487 -6.28 2.28 -6.26
C VAL A 487 -7.65 2.94 -6.42
N ALA A 488 -7.75 3.93 -7.32
CA ALA A 488 -8.99 4.68 -7.56
C ALA A 488 -10.14 3.82 -8.09
N THR A 489 -9.84 2.76 -8.83
CA THR A 489 -10.82 1.82 -9.40
C THR A 489 -11.15 0.64 -8.47
N ALA A 490 -10.69 0.67 -7.21
CA ALA A 490 -10.89 -0.44 -6.27
C ALA A 490 -12.37 -0.68 -5.99
N ARG A 491 -12.79 -1.95 -6.08
CA ARG A 491 -14.13 -2.41 -5.72
C ARG A 491 -14.07 -3.60 -4.77
N SER A 492 -14.63 -3.46 -3.57
CA SER A 492 -14.71 -4.58 -2.63
C SER A 492 -15.75 -5.62 -3.07
N ARG A 493 -15.68 -6.82 -2.50
CA ARG A 493 -16.68 -7.88 -2.70
C ARG A 493 -18.09 -7.45 -2.28
N ALA A 494 -18.20 -6.58 -1.25
CA ALA A 494 -19.46 -6.02 -0.80
C ALA A 494 -19.97 -4.87 -1.68
N GLY A 495 -19.14 -4.39 -2.62
CA GLY A 495 -19.48 -3.32 -3.55
C GLY A 495 -19.09 -1.91 -3.09
N ALA A 496 -18.23 -1.79 -2.08
CA ALA A 496 -17.56 -0.52 -1.74
C ALA A 496 -16.65 -0.08 -2.89
N ARG A 497 -16.47 1.23 -3.10
CA ARG A 497 -15.82 1.78 -4.30
C ARG A 497 -14.87 2.93 -4.02
N GLY A 498 -13.83 3.01 -4.82
CA GLY A 498 -12.92 4.15 -4.86
C GLY A 498 -11.82 4.12 -3.82
N LEU A 499 -11.08 5.22 -3.76
CA LEU A 499 -9.96 5.44 -2.84
C LEU A 499 -10.32 5.22 -1.38
N MET A 500 -11.48 5.70 -0.94
CA MET A 500 -11.93 5.58 0.45
C MET A 500 -13.00 4.49 0.67
N GLN A 501 -13.17 3.58 -0.31
CA GLN A 501 -14.09 2.44 -0.26
C GLN A 501 -15.49 2.79 0.29
N ILE A 502 -16.14 3.76 -0.32
CA ILE A 502 -17.48 4.19 0.10
C ILE A 502 -18.53 3.23 -0.46
N MET A 503 -19.43 2.77 0.40
CA MET A 503 -20.59 1.99 -0.03
C MET A 503 -21.56 2.85 -0.84
N PRO A 504 -22.14 2.37 -1.95
CA PRO A 504 -23.09 3.15 -2.76
C PRO A 504 -24.27 3.73 -1.97
N ARG A 505 -24.76 3.00 -0.96
CA ARG A 505 -25.80 3.49 -0.05
C ARG A 505 -25.33 4.72 0.74
N THR A 506 -24.12 4.66 1.30
CA THR A 506 -23.51 5.77 2.04
C THR A 506 -23.24 6.95 1.10
N GLY A 507 -22.72 6.71 -0.11
CA GLY A 507 -22.51 7.74 -1.13
C GLY A 507 -23.79 8.48 -1.50
N ARG A 508 -24.91 7.76 -1.65
CA ARG A 508 -26.23 8.36 -1.90
C ARG A 508 -26.67 9.26 -0.73
N GLN A 509 -26.46 8.82 0.52
CA GLN A 509 -26.77 9.62 1.71
C GLN A 509 -25.90 10.88 1.82
N LEU A 510 -24.66 10.84 1.35
CA LEU A 510 -23.72 11.97 1.38
C LEU A 510 -23.96 12.99 0.27
N MET A 511 -24.46 12.55 -0.88
CA MET A 511 -24.82 13.44 -2.00
C MET A 511 -26.05 14.29 -1.68
N GLY A 512 -27.06 13.71 -1.02
CA GLY A 512 -28.35 14.36 -0.79
C GLY A 512 -29.29 14.21 -1.99
N ALA A 513 -30.06 15.26 -2.31
CA ALA A 513 -31.01 15.26 -3.42
C ALA A 513 -30.27 15.33 -4.77
N GLY A 514 -30.47 14.32 -5.63
CA GLY A 514 -29.88 14.28 -6.97
C GLY A 514 -29.72 12.88 -7.54
N ASN A 515 -29.34 12.80 -8.82
CA ASN A 515 -29.09 11.54 -9.50
C ASN A 515 -27.71 10.96 -9.10
N PHE A 516 -27.68 10.24 -7.98
CA PHE A 516 -26.48 9.52 -7.54
C PHE A 516 -26.17 8.32 -8.46
N LYS A 517 -25.05 8.40 -9.17
CA LYS A 517 -24.48 7.28 -9.92
C LYS A 517 -23.34 6.64 -9.10
N PRO A 518 -23.46 5.37 -8.70
CA PRO A 518 -22.43 4.69 -7.90
C PRO A 518 -21.01 4.72 -8.48
N ASP A 519 -20.84 4.76 -9.80
CA ASP A 519 -19.52 4.78 -10.46
C ASP A 519 -18.77 6.10 -10.25
N THR A 520 -19.47 7.19 -9.88
CA THR A 520 -18.83 8.47 -9.53
C THR A 520 -17.91 8.35 -8.32
N LEU A 521 -18.06 7.30 -7.49
CA LEU A 521 -17.18 7.01 -6.36
C LEU A 521 -15.76 6.56 -6.76
N TYR A 522 -15.55 6.11 -8.01
CA TYR A 522 -14.22 5.81 -8.53
C TYR A 522 -13.42 7.06 -8.90
N HIS A 523 -14.09 8.19 -9.08
CA HIS A 523 -13.41 9.46 -9.30
C HIS A 523 -12.69 9.91 -8.01
N PRO A 524 -11.36 10.07 -8.00
CA PRO A 524 -10.59 10.39 -6.79
C PRO A 524 -11.13 11.57 -6.00
N GLY A 525 -11.39 12.72 -6.65
CA GLY A 525 -11.93 13.89 -5.97
C GLY A 525 -13.29 13.63 -5.30
N THR A 526 -14.16 12.83 -5.91
CA THR A 526 -15.47 12.48 -5.33
C THR A 526 -15.30 11.49 -4.18
N SER A 527 -14.42 10.50 -4.36
CA SER A 527 -14.10 9.50 -3.33
C SER A 527 -13.54 10.16 -2.07
N ILE A 528 -12.57 11.06 -2.22
CA ILE A 528 -11.94 11.80 -1.11
C ILE A 528 -12.95 12.71 -0.42
N ARG A 529 -13.72 13.50 -1.17
CA ARG A 529 -14.74 14.39 -0.61
C ARG A 529 -15.81 13.63 0.18
N TYR A 530 -16.28 12.50 -0.33
CA TYR A 530 -17.33 11.73 0.34
C TYR A 530 -16.77 10.93 1.52
N GLY A 531 -15.57 10.36 1.39
CA GLY A 531 -14.92 9.63 2.46
C GLY A 531 -14.52 10.51 3.63
N THR A 532 -13.97 11.69 3.39
CA THR A 532 -13.66 12.67 4.46
C THR A 532 -14.92 13.15 5.19
N ARG A 533 -16.00 13.48 4.47
CA ARG A 533 -17.30 13.80 5.09
C ARG A 533 -17.87 12.66 5.93
N PHE A 534 -17.74 11.42 5.46
CA PHE A 534 -18.21 10.24 6.20
C PHE A 534 -17.37 10.02 7.46
N LEU A 535 -16.05 10.05 7.32
CA LEU A 535 -15.11 9.90 8.43
C LEU A 535 -15.32 10.98 9.49
N ALA A 536 -15.42 12.25 9.11
CA ALA A 536 -15.67 13.36 10.04
C ALA A 536 -16.99 13.21 10.81
N ARG A 537 -18.05 12.72 10.14
CA ARG A 537 -19.31 12.39 10.81
C ARG A 537 -19.13 11.33 11.88
N LEU A 538 -18.33 10.29 11.60
CA LEU A 538 -18.07 9.23 12.57
C LEU A 538 -17.20 9.72 13.73
N VAL A 539 -16.15 10.50 13.46
CA VAL A 539 -15.33 11.13 14.50
C VAL A 539 -16.21 11.97 15.43
N LYS A 540 -17.09 12.80 14.86
CA LYS A 540 -18.07 13.58 15.65
C LYS A 540 -19.06 12.70 16.40
N GLN A 541 -19.57 11.64 15.78
CA GLN A 541 -20.54 10.73 16.41
C GLN A 541 -19.97 10.00 17.63
N PHE A 542 -18.66 9.77 17.65
CA PHE A 542 -17.98 9.08 18.74
C PHE A 542 -17.08 10.02 19.56
N ASP A 543 -17.47 11.28 19.68
CA ASP A 543 -16.85 12.29 20.58
C ASP A 543 -15.33 12.43 20.39
N GLY A 544 -14.84 12.35 19.14
CA GLY A 544 -13.42 12.47 18.81
C GLY A 544 -12.62 11.17 18.93
N SER A 545 -13.20 10.08 19.42
CA SER A 545 -12.51 8.79 19.52
C SER A 545 -12.21 8.20 18.13
N LEU A 546 -10.92 8.21 17.75
CA LEU A 546 -10.47 7.60 16.50
C LEU A 546 -10.68 6.09 16.50
N VAL A 547 -10.45 5.40 17.62
CA VAL A 547 -10.66 3.94 17.75
C VAL A 547 -12.12 3.58 17.39
N ARG A 548 -13.08 4.29 17.98
CA ARG A 548 -14.51 4.03 17.75
C ARG A 548 -14.94 4.45 16.35
N ALA A 549 -14.47 5.60 15.89
CA ALA A 549 -14.79 6.11 14.56
C ALA A 549 -14.29 5.16 13.45
N LEU A 550 -13.06 4.67 13.55
CA LEU A 550 -12.47 3.72 12.59
C LEU A 550 -13.15 2.37 12.63
N GLY A 551 -13.46 1.85 13.82
CA GLY A 551 -14.23 0.61 13.94
C GLY A 551 -15.64 0.76 13.37
N ALA A 552 -16.27 1.93 13.52
CA ALA A 552 -17.56 2.23 12.89
C ALA A 552 -17.46 2.46 11.38
N TYR A 553 -16.33 2.97 10.87
CA TYR A 553 -16.08 3.14 9.45
C TYR A 553 -16.06 1.78 8.75
N ASN A 554 -15.32 0.82 9.30
CA ASN A 554 -15.19 -0.53 8.76
C ASN A 554 -16.42 -1.42 9.02
N ALA A 555 -16.94 -1.47 10.26
CA ALA A 555 -18.00 -2.40 10.64
C ALA A 555 -19.42 -1.79 10.65
N GLY A 556 -19.52 -0.47 10.50
CA GLY A 556 -20.76 0.29 10.61
C GLY A 556 -21.05 0.76 12.05
N PRO A 557 -21.65 1.96 12.23
CA PRO A 557 -21.94 2.54 13.56
C PRO A 557 -22.82 1.67 14.45
N HIS A 558 -23.76 0.92 13.86
CA HIS A 558 -24.65 0.04 14.62
C HIS A 558 -23.89 -1.10 15.34
N ARG A 559 -22.87 -1.65 14.68
CA ARG A 559 -22.02 -2.69 15.31
C ARG A 559 -21.16 -2.10 16.41
N MET A 560 -20.57 -0.92 16.16
CA MET A 560 -19.80 -0.21 17.18
C MET A 560 -20.65 0.07 18.43
N ASN A 561 -21.87 0.59 18.25
CA ASN A 561 -22.80 0.80 19.36
C ASN A 561 -23.18 -0.49 20.10
N THR A 562 -23.19 -1.64 19.42
CA THR A 562 -23.43 -2.94 20.04
C THR A 562 -22.27 -3.34 20.95
N TRP A 563 -21.02 -3.13 20.53
CA TRP A 563 -19.84 -3.36 21.38
C TRP A 563 -19.80 -2.41 22.59
N LEU A 564 -20.17 -1.14 22.39
CA LEU A 564 -20.24 -0.13 23.44
C LEU A 564 -21.39 -0.33 24.46
N LYS A 565 -22.23 -1.36 24.28
CA LYS A 565 -23.16 -1.80 25.34
C LYS A 565 -22.42 -2.37 26.55
N SER A 566 -21.24 -2.96 26.34
CA SER A 566 -20.37 -3.39 27.45
C SER A 566 -19.80 -2.16 28.18
N PRO A 567 -20.04 -2.01 29.50
CA PRO A 567 -19.49 -0.89 30.27
C PRO A 567 -17.96 -0.86 30.28
N ARG A 568 -17.30 -2.00 30.11
CA ARG A 568 -15.83 -2.09 30.02
C ARG A 568 -15.35 -1.53 28.68
N CYS A 569 -15.94 -1.96 27.56
CA CYS A 569 -15.64 -1.44 26.23
C CYS A 569 -15.91 0.07 26.08
N ARG A 570 -16.88 0.62 26.83
CA ARG A 570 -17.17 2.05 26.80
C ARG A 570 -16.12 2.90 27.52
N ARG A 571 -15.49 2.36 28.57
CA ARG A 571 -14.53 3.07 29.41
C ARG A 571 -13.09 2.88 28.96
N ASP A 572 -12.78 1.76 28.32
CA ASP A 572 -11.43 1.35 27.97
C ASP A 572 -11.37 0.98 26.47
N GLU A 573 -10.71 1.84 25.69
CA GLU A 573 -10.62 1.69 24.24
C GLU A 573 -9.67 0.56 23.83
N ASP A 574 -8.61 0.33 24.61
CA ASP A 574 -7.71 -0.79 24.35
C ASP A 574 -8.45 -2.10 24.57
N PHE A 575 -9.25 -2.17 25.64
CA PHE A 575 -10.11 -3.32 25.88
C PHE A 575 -11.14 -3.50 24.76
N LEU A 576 -11.77 -2.42 24.31
CA LEU A 576 -12.70 -2.46 23.17
C LEU A 576 -12.02 -3.05 21.93
N VAL A 577 -10.83 -2.58 21.57
CA VAL A 577 -10.10 -3.06 20.38
C VAL A 577 -9.87 -4.57 20.45
N GLU A 578 -9.44 -5.11 21.59
CA GLU A 578 -9.21 -6.56 21.69
C GLU A 578 -10.48 -7.40 21.82
N ASP A 579 -11.54 -6.86 22.41
CA ASP A 579 -12.81 -7.58 22.55
C ASP A 579 -13.66 -7.56 21.27
N ILE A 580 -13.31 -6.72 20.27
CA ILE A 580 -13.91 -6.80 18.93
C ILE A 580 -13.63 -8.18 18.32
N HIS A 581 -14.67 -9.02 18.32
CA HIS A 581 -14.60 -10.38 17.79
C HIS A 581 -14.45 -10.48 16.26
N LEU A 582 -14.59 -9.36 15.55
CA LEU A 582 -14.35 -9.29 14.11
C LEU A 582 -12.87 -8.97 13.91
N ALA A 583 -12.07 -10.01 13.65
CA ALA A 583 -10.62 -9.85 13.45
C ALA A 583 -10.31 -8.79 12.38
N GLU A 584 -11.08 -8.75 11.28
CA GLU A 584 -10.96 -7.73 10.23
C GLU A 584 -11.06 -6.30 10.78
N THR A 585 -12.06 -6.02 11.62
CA THR A 585 -12.27 -4.68 12.19
C THR A 585 -11.22 -4.34 13.24
N ARG A 586 -10.85 -5.30 14.09
CA ARG A 586 -9.78 -5.10 15.08
C ARG A 586 -8.45 -4.77 14.39
N ASP A 587 -8.09 -5.55 13.39
CA ASP A 587 -6.85 -5.33 12.64
C ASP A 587 -6.91 -4.04 11.82
N TYR A 588 -8.08 -3.68 11.29
CA TYR A 588 -8.30 -2.42 10.59
C TYR A 588 -7.99 -1.22 11.49
N ILE A 589 -8.54 -1.18 12.70
CA ILE A 589 -8.30 -0.09 13.66
C ILE A 589 -6.79 0.05 13.92
N LYS A 590 -6.13 -1.07 14.26
CA LYS A 590 -4.70 -1.09 14.55
C LYS A 590 -3.88 -0.57 13.36
N ARG A 591 -4.10 -1.12 12.16
CA ARG A 591 -3.33 -0.74 10.96
C ARG A 591 -3.56 0.71 10.53
N VAL A 592 -4.79 1.23 10.66
CA VAL A 592 -5.05 2.64 10.34
C VAL A 592 -4.36 3.55 11.35
N LEU A 593 -4.40 3.24 12.64
CA LEU A 593 -3.72 4.06 13.64
C LEU A 593 -2.20 4.00 13.49
N GLU A 594 -1.62 2.83 13.26
CA GLU A 594 -0.20 2.69 12.90
C GLU A 594 0.17 3.57 11.70
N GLY A 595 -0.64 3.53 10.64
CA GLY A 595 -0.43 4.36 9.47
C GLY A 595 -0.61 5.85 9.75
N TYR A 596 -1.57 6.24 10.58
CA TYR A 596 -1.83 7.63 10.96
C TYR A 596 -0.59 8.27 11.56
N TYR A 597 0.02 7.65 12.57
CA TYR A 597 1.20 8.23 13.19
C TYR A 597 2.43 8.27 12.27
N ILE A 598 2.61 7.26 11.41
CA ILE A 598 3.68 7.27 10.42
C ILE A 598 3.45 8.39 9.40
N TYR A 599 2.21 8.63 8.99
CA TYR A 599 1.88 9.76 8.14
C TYR A 599 2.09 11.11 8.84
N SER A 600 1.75 11.24 10.12
CA SER A 600 2.00 12.46 10.90
C SER A 600 3.50 12.81 10.86
N TRP A 601 4.36 11.83 11.14
CA TRP A 601 5.82 11.97 10.99
C TRP A 601 6.25 12.33 9.56
N LEU A 602 5.73 11.63 8.54
CA LEU A 602 6.08 11.90 7.14
C LEU A 602 5.66 13.30 6.67
N LEU A 603 4.60 13.85 7.24
CA LEU A 603 4.07 15.17 6.92
C LEU A 603 4.67 16.29 7.79
N GLY A 604 5.44 15.95 8.83
CA GLY A 604 5.89 16.92 9.83
C GLY A 604 4.75 17.49 10.67
N GLU A 605 3.63 16.78 10.72
CA GLU A 605 2.53 17.05 11.65
C GLU A 605 2.99 16.42 12.99
N GLY A 606 3.25 17.26 14.01
CA GLY A 606 3.68 16.77 15.33
C GLY A 606 2.71 15.73 15.88
N LEU A 607 3.24 14.81 16.69
CA LEU A 607 2.48 13.69 17.28
C LEU A 607 1.67 14.10 18.51
#